data_AF-A0A3M0WHB6-F1
#
_entry.id   AF-A0A3M0WHB6-F1
#
_cell.length_a   1.000
_cell.length_b   1.000
_cell.length_c   1.000
_cell.angle_alpha   90.00
_cell.angle_beta   90.00
_cell.angle_gamma   90.00
#
_symmetry.space_group_name_H-M   'P 1'
#
loop_
_entity.id
_entity.type
_entity.pdbx_description
1 polymer ?
#
loop_
_entity_poly.entity_id
_entity_poly.type
_entity_poly.pdbx_seq_one_letter_code
_entity_poly.pdbx_strand_id
1 'polypeptide(L)'
;MKKKLLKISILSVFSAFLVNCGLSDKNTPEACKFEVSQALDKGNYDTVIQKLTNDPTCGGAYTTEEGKIQLAAAYIGKAGFDIPSLINDIADASDSNKSTFQVFVQSISKKVNNKSIQALYNAKDLYTQIIGNNDCNTSTDNIIKDACFYRNLVDAATATSSLTLALGGGNKNIVDTVNKWTNPGTCDDLNDNNVGDPADVVASAIEYSLNNSCSINGVKCLALNSNLNFTKNSNNYTYTLIEIDVNDVGNNNQSCSTIPYKEYRLIDTTNKTVVLTDGYCKTDFTPCNNLDITNGCYPCPVITNKNALTMNNTVVDLINSTDPNQIANIVGGNNNSTVVQDINKLKKDVCGADLYCTQNEIKTYLTNIK
;
A
#
# COMPACT_ATOMS: atom_id res chain seq x y z
N MET A 1 5.61 35.20 21.37
CA MET A 1 5.83 35.75 20.00
C MET A 1 4.66 35.35 19.12
N LYS A 2 4.00 36.32 18.48
CA LYS A 2 2.77 36.11 17.68
C LYS A 2 3.13 35.46 16.34
N LYS A 3 2.71 34.20 16.13
CA LYS A 3 2.81 33.51 14.83
C LYS A 3 1.79 34.13 13.86
N LYS A 4 2.26 34.68 12.75
CA LYS A 4 1.42 35.10 11.62
C LYS A 4 1.01 33.84 10.86
N LEU A 5 -0.26 33.46 10.97
CA LEU A 5 -0.92 32.50 10.09
C LEU A 5 -1.01 33.11 8.69
N LEU A 6 -0.27 32.55 7.73
CA LEU A 6 -0.44 32.87 6.32
C LEU A 6 -1.70 32.12 5.84
N LYS A 7 -2.87 32.77 5.97
CA LYS A 7 -4.08 32.32 5.28
C LYS A 7 -3.83 32.44 3.79
N ILE A 8 -3.71 31.32 3.08
CA ILE A 8 -3.86 31.29 1.63
C ILE A 8 -5.34 31.53 1.34
N SER A 9 -5.72 32.80 1.29
CA SER A 9 -6.97 33.23 0.67
C SER A 9 -6.85 32.93 -0.82
N ILE A 10 -7.56 31.92 -1.29
CA ILE A 10 -7.96 31.77 -2.69
C ILE A 10 -8.91 32.94 -2.98
N LEU A 11 -8.31 34.11 -3.23
CA LEU A 11 -9.01 35.33 -3.58
C LEU A 11 -9.21 35.29 -5.10
N SER A 12 -10.39 34.83 -5.49
CA SER A 12 -11.30 35.55 -6.39
C SER A 12 -10.65 36.58 -7.33
N VAL A 13 -9.96 36.12 -8.37
CA VAL A 13 -9.69 36.91 -9.59
C VAL A 13 -10.21 36.11 -10.78
N PHE A 14 -11.54 35.99 -10.88
CA PHE A 14 -12.23 35.44 -12.05
C PHE A 14 -13.48 36.26 -12.40
N SER A 15 -13.36 37.58 -12.29
CA SER A 15 -14.44 38.52 -12.63
C SER A 15 -13.91 39.68 -13.45
N ALA A 16 -13.38 39.40 -14.65
CA ALA A 16 -13.11 40.42 -15.67
C ALA A 16 -12.88 39.91 -17.12
N PHE A 17 -13.38 38.72 -17.51
CA PHE A 17 -13.36 38.27 -18.93
C PHE A 17 -14.73 37.75 -19.41
N LEU A 18 -15.81 38.37 -18.94
CA LEU A 18 -17.19 38.09 -19.38
C LEU A 18 -17.60 38.87 -20.64
N VAL A 19 -16.78 38.83 -21.71
CA VAL A 19 -17.21 39.36 -23.02
C VAL A 19 -16.60 38.58 -24.20
N ASN A 20 -16.68 37.24 -24.19
CA ASN A 20 -16.85 36.40 -25.41
C ASN A 20 -16.95 34.87 -25.20
N CYS A 21 -17.24 34.38 -23.99
CA CYS A 21 -17.49 32.94 -23.83
C CYS A 21 -18.86 32.58 -24.41
N GLY A 22 -18.86 32.14 -25.67
CA GLY A 22 -19.95 31.35 -26.22
C GLY A 22 -20.26 30.20 -25.26
N LEU A 23 -21.56 29.91 -25.08
CA LEU A 23 -22.03 28.69 -24.45
C LEU A 23 -21.37 27.52 -25.19
N SER A 24 -20.30 26.96 -24.63
CA SER A 24 -19.63 25.83 -25.27
C SER A 24 -20.62 24.68 -25.26
N ASP A 25 -20.82 24.10 -26.44
CA ASP A 25 -21.72 22.98 -26.59
C ASP A 25 -21.21 21.82 -25.70
N LYS A 26 -22.12 20.98 -25.18
CA LYS A 26 -21.75 19.93 -24.20
C LYS A 26 -20.72 18.91 -24.73
N ASN A 27 -20.47 18.93 -26.04
CA ASN A 27 -19.54 18.04 -26.74
C ASN A 27 -18.21 18.72 -27.10
N THR A 28 -17.90 19.87 -26.52
CA THR A 28 -16.61 20.57 -26.74
C THR A 28 -15.51 20.01 -25.85
N PRO A 29 -14.23 20.07 -26.28
CA PRO A 29 -13.09 19.71 -25.45
C PRO A 29 -13.09 20.45 -24.09
N GLU A 30 -13.44 21.74 -24.09
CA GLU A 30 -13.49 22.57 -22.88
C GLU A 30 -14.57 22.11 -21.90
N ALA A 31 -15.73 21.65 -22.39
CA ALA A 31 -16.77 21.06 -21.56
C ALA A 31 -16.28 19.76 -20.91
N CYS A 32 -15.58 18.91 -21.67
CA CYS A 32 -15.00 17.66 -21.16
C CYS A 32 -14.00 17.93 -20.03
N LYS A 33 -13.09 18.89 -20.23
CA LYS A 33 -12.11 19.33 -19.22
C LYS A 33 -12.79 19.85 -17.95
N PHE A 34 -13.78 20.73 -18.09
CA PHE A 34 -14.54 21.27 -16.97
C PHE A 34 -15.29 20.18 -16.18
N GLU A 35 -15.94 19.24 -16.87
CA GLU A 35 -16.64 18.13 -16.23
C GLU A 35 -15.70 17.20 -15.48
N VAL A 36 -14.51 16.91 -16.03
CA VAL A 36 -13.48 16.12 -15.36
C VAL A 36 -13.01 16.83 -14.09
N SER A 37 -12.64 18.11 -14.16
CA SER A 37 -12.18 18.87 -12.98
C SER A 37 -13.28 18.95 -11.92
N GLN A 38 -14.52 19.26 -12.32
CA GLN A 38 -15.64 19.31 -11.38
C GLN A 38 -15.92 17.94 -10.75
N ALA A 39 -15.80 16.85 -11.50
CA ALA A 39 -15.99 15.50 -10.98
C ALA A 39 -14.88 15.13 -9.98
N LEU A 40 -13.63 15.49 -10.24
CA LEU A 40 -12.53 15.33 -9.29
C LEU A 40 -12.80 16.12 -7.99
N ASP A 41 -13.16 17.40 -8.10
CA ASP A 41 -13.44 18.27 -6.95
C ASP A 41 -14.60 17.75 -6.08
N LYS A 42 -15.59 17.11 -6.70
CA LYS A 42 -16.75 16.51 -6.02
C LYS A 42 -16.50 15.09 -5.51
N GLY A 43 -15.33 14.50 -5.78
CA GLY A 43 -15.02 13.10 -5.45
C GLY A 43 -15.77 12.08 -6.32
N ASN A 44 -16.30 12.48 -7.48
CA ASN A 44 -17.01 11.62 -8.43
C ASN A 44 -16.01 10.87 -9.34
N TYR A 45 -15.13 10.08 -8.73
CA TYR A 45 -13.99 9.46 -9.41
C TYR A 45 -14.39 8.48 -10.52
N ASP A 46 -15.48 7.75 -10.35
CA ASP A 46 -15.98 6.81 -11.37
C ASP A 46 -16.35 7.51 -12.68
N THR A 47 -16.89 8.74 -12.61
CA THR A 47 -17.21 9.54 -13.78
C THR A 47 -15.95 9.94 -14.55
N VAL A 48 -14.89 10.33 -13.83
CA VAL A 48 -13.60 10.67 -14.44
C VAL A 48 -12.99 9.44 -15.10
N ILE A 49 -12.98 8.30 -14.39
CA ILE A 49 -12.46 7.03 -14.91
C ILE A 49 -13.20 6.63 -16.19
N GLN A 50 -14.53 6.69 -16.19
CA GLN A 50 -15.34 6.33 -17.36
C GLN A 50 -15.02 7.23 -18.56
N LYS A 51 -14.83 8.53 -18.34
CA LYS A 51 -14.54 9.50 -19.41
C LYS A 51 -13.14 9.32 -20.00
N LEU A 52 -12.11 9.17 -19.17
CA LEU A 52 -10.72 9.23 -19.62
C LEU A 52 -10.09 7.87 -19.96
N THR A 53 -10.71 6.74 -19.57
CA THR A 53 -10.12 5.41 -19.85
C THR A 53 -9.96 5.12 -21.34
N ASN A 54 -10.95 5.52 -22.16
CA ASN A 54 -10.93 5.24 -23.60
C ASN A 54 -10.44 6.43 -24.44
N ASP A 55 -10.52 7.63 -23.89
CA ASP A 55 -10.03 8.85 -24.53
C ASP A 55 -9.35 9.74 -23.48
N PRO A 56 -8.05 9.51 -23.19
CA PRO A 56 -7.33 10.32 -22.23
C PRO A 56 -7.22 11.78 -22.69
N THR A 57 -7.33 12.06 -23.99
CA THR A 57 -7.26 13.45 -24.48
C THR A 57 -8.54 14.24 -24.21
N CYS A 58 -9.66 13.58 -23.85
CA CYS A 58 -10.96 14.22 -23.61
C CYS A 58 -11.39 15.05 -24.84
N GLY A 59 -11.32 14.46 -26.05
CA GLY A 59 -11.58 15.15 -27.31
C GLY A 59 -10.51 16.17 -27.70
N GLY A 60 -9.30 16.07 -27.17
CA GLY A 60 -8.19 17.02 -27.40
C GLY A 60 -8.08 18.16 -26.37
N ALA A 61 -8.84 18.11 -25.28
CA ALA A 61 -8.77 19.10 -24.20
C ALA A 61 -7.52 18.97 -23.31
N TYR A 62 -6.91 17.79 -23.33
CA TYR A 62 -5.67 17.44 -22.67
C TYR A 62 -4.68 16.86 -23.68
N THR A 63 -3.38 16.98 -23.39
CA THR A 63 -2.43 15.99 -23.94
C THR A 63 -2.75 14.60 -23.39
N THR A 64 -2.24 13.56 -24.04
CA THR A 64 -2.43 12.18 -23.56
C THR A 64 -1.90 12.01 -22.14
N GLU A 65 -0.74 12.59 -21.85
CA GLU A 65 -0.07 12.53 -20.56
C GLU A 65 -0.86 13.30 -19.48
N GLU A 66 -1.33 14.51 -19.78
CA GLU A 66 -2.18 15.29 -18.89
C GLU A 66 -3.47 14.53 -18.54
N GLY A 67 -4.10 13.93 -19.56
CA GLY A 67 -5.27 13.08 -19.40
C GLY A 67 -5.02 11.89 -18.48
N LYS A 68 -3.89 11.21 -18.66
CA LYS A 68 -3.47 10.10 -17.80
C LYS A 68 -3.19 10.55 -16.37
N ILE A 69 -2.66 11.76 -16.14
CA ILE A 69 -2.51 12.33 -14.79
C ILE A 69 -3.88 12.51 -14.13
N GLN A 70 -4.87 13.08 -14.84
CA GLN A 70 -6.22 13.24 -14.30
C GLN A 70 -6.89 11.89 -14.00
N LEU A 71 -6.70 10.91 -14.88
CA LEU A 71 -7.20 9.55 -14.69
C LEU A 71 -6.52 8.87 -13.48
N ALA A 72 -5.21 9.03 -13.31
CA ALA A 72 -4.47 8.51 -12.17
C ALA A 72 -4.94 9.17 -10.86
N ALA A 73 -5.18 10.48 -10.85
CA ALA A 73 -5.75 11.19 -9.72
C ALA A 73 -7.13 10.65 -9.32
N ALA A 74 -7.99 10.33 -10.30
CA ALA A 74 -9.28 9.70 -10.03
C ALA A 74 -9.13 8.31 -9.40
N TYR A 75 -8.16 7.51 -9.85
CA TYR A 75 -7.88 6.21 -9.23
C TYR A 75 -7.35 6.36 -7.79
N ILE A 76 -6.49 7.34 -7.51
CA ILE A 76 -6.03 7.65 -6.14
C ILE A 76 -7.21 8.06 -5.26
N GLY A 77 -8.07 8.94 -5.77
CA GLY A 77 -9.32 9.34 -5.14
C GLY A 77 -10.24 8.16 -4.82
N LYS A 78 -10.42 7.27 -5.80
CA LYS A 78 -11.21 6.03 -5.66
C LYS A 78 -10.62 5.06 -4.63
N ALA A 79 -9.30 5.09 -4.44
CA ALA A 79 -8.64 4.38 -3.37
C ALA A 79 -8.86 5.02 -1.97
N GLY A 80 -9.59 6.13 -1.90
CA GLY A 80 -9.89 6.87 -0.68
C GLY A 80 -8.81 7.88 -0.33
N PHE A 81 -7.79 8.04 -1.16
CA PHE A 81 -6.70 8.98 -0.94
C PHE A 81 -7.00 10.30 -1.62
N ASP A 82 -6.78 11.37 -0.87
CA ASP A 82 -6.70 12.71 -1.42
C ASP A 82 -5.24 13.13 -1.30
N ILE A 83 -4.61 13.51 -2.42
CA ILE A 83 -3.17 13.78 -2.46
C ILE A 83 -2.81 14.96 -1.53
N PRO A 84 -3.53 16.09 -1.55
CA PRO A 84 -3.43 17.13 -0.53
C PRO A 84 -3.54 16.59 0.90
N SER A 85 -4.51 15.73 1.19
CA SER A 85 -4.63 15.13 2.52
C SER A 85 -3.43 14.25 2.88
N LEU A 86 -2.89 13.46 1.95
CA LEU A 86 -1.67 12.66 2.17
C LEU A 86 -0.46 13.57 2.48
N ILE A 87 -0.30 14.66 1.73
CA ILE A 87 0.77 15.63 1.95
C ILE A 87 0.60 16.33 3.30
N ASN A 88 -0.63 16.72 3.67
CA ASN A 88 -0.92 17.34 4.96
C ASN A 88 -0.70 16.37 6.12
N ASP A 89 -1.15 15.11 6.01
CA ASP A 89 -0.93 14.08 7.02
C ASP A 89 0.57 13.83 7.26
N ILE A 90 1.39 13.90 6.19
CA ILE A 90 2.85 13.82 6.26
C ILE A 90 3.46 15.08 6.89
N ALA A 91 2.99 16.27 6.49
CA ALA A 91 3.51 17.54 6.98
C ALA A 91 3.20 17.74 8.48
N ASP A 92 1.97 17.45 8.91
CA ASP A 92 1.52 17.57 10.29
C ASP A 92 2.25 16.60 11.23
N ALA A 93 2.71 15.46 10.70
CA ALA A 93 3.49 14.50 11.48
C ALA A 93 4.85 15.05 11.93
N SER A 94 5.42 16.00 11.18
CA SER A 94 6.71 16.65 11.52
C SER A 94 6.64 17.54 12.77
N ASP A 95 5.43 17.91 13.21
CA ASP A 95 5.16 18.69 14.42
C ASP A 95 4.80 17.82 15.64
N SER A 96 4.87 16.48 15.52
CA SER A 96 4.48 15.52 16.56
C SER A 96 5.65 14.72 17.13
N ASN A 97 5.51 14.17 18.35
CA ASN A 97 6.49 13.24 18.94
C ASN A 97 6.48 11.83 18.28
N LYS A 98 5.69 11.62 17.23
CA LYS A 98 5.63 10.36 16.46
C LYS A 98 6.47 10.49 15.21
N SER A 99 7.03 9.38 14.71
CA SER A 99 7.78 9.46 13.45
C SER A 99 6.82 9.76 12.28
N THR A 100 7.25 10.58 11.33
CA THR A 100 6.47 10.93 10.13
C THR A 100 5.98 9.68 9.38
N PHE A 101 6.79 8.64 9.36
CA PHE A 101 6.45 7.35 8.79
C PHE A 101 5.25 6.68 9.50
N GLN A 102 5.19 6.71 10.84
CA GLN A 102 4.08 6.12 11.58
C GLN A 102 2.74 6.79 11.27
N VAL A 103 2.72 8.13 11.19
CA VAL A 103 1.49 8.88 10.86
C VAL A 103 1.04 8.62 9.42
N PHE A 104 1.99 8.54 8.49
CA PHE A 104 1.72 8.15 7.11
C PHE A 104 1.11 6.75 7.02
N VAL A 105 1.72 5.76 7.69
CA VAL A 105 1.22 4.39 7.77
C VAL A 105 -0.18 4.31 8.40
N GLN A 106 -0.43 5.10 9.44
CA GLN A 106 -1.73 5.19 10.09
C GLN A 106 -2.82 5.71 9.15
N SER A 107 -2.50 6.75 8.40
CA SER A 107 -3.47 7.43 7.54
C SER A 107 -3.82 6.57 6.34
N ILE A 108 -2.86 5.78 5.85
CA ILE A 108 -3.09 4.83 4.78
C ILE A 108 -3.88 3.61 5.23
N SER A 109 -3.49 2.97 6.33
CA SER A 109 -4.11 1.71 6.78
C SER A 109 -5.62 1.79 6.99
N LYS A 110 -6.14 2.95 7.41
CA LYS A 110 -7.58 3.20 7.56
C LYS A 110 -8.38 3.10 6.25
N LYS A 111 -7.70 3.20 5.11
CA LYS A 111 -8.30 3.25 3.77
C LYS A 111 -8.05 1.98 2.96
N VAL A 112 -7.37 0.98 3.54
CA VAL A 112 -6.94 -0.23 2.85
C VAL A 112 -8.10 -1.20 2.68
N ASN A 113 -8.34 -1.59 1.43
CA ASN A 113 -9.13 -2.74 1.03
C ASN A 113 -8.69 -3.16 -0.39
N ASN A 114 -9.19 -4.28 -0.88
CA ASN A 114 -8.88 -4.81 -2.21
C ASN A 114 -9.14 -3.79 -3.33
N LYS A 115 -10.25 -3.04 -3.25
CA LYS A 115 -10.58 -2.02 -4.26
C LYS A 115 -9.63 -0.84 -4.23
N SER A 116 -9.21 -0.40 -3.04
CA SER A 116 -8.27 0.71 -2.92
C SER A 116 -6.89 0.34 -3.44
N ILE A 117 -6.39 -0.86 -3.15
CA ILE A 117 -5.11 -1.33 -3.71
C ILE A 117 -5.18 -1.46 -5.23
N GLN A 118 -6.24 -2.08 -5.79
CA GLN A 118 -6.39 -2.16 -7.24
C GLN A 118 -6.38 -0.78 -7.90
N ALA A 119 -7.06 0.20 -7.29
CA ALA A 119 -7.07 1.56 -7.80
C ALA A 119 -5.68 2.22 -7.70
N LEU A 120 -4.93 2.02 -6.61
CA LEU A 120 -3.53 2.49 -6.51
C LEU A 120 -2.64 1.87 -7.59
N TYR A 121 -2.78 0.57 -7.89
CA TYR A 121 -2.04 -0.09 -8.97
C TYR A 121 -2.37 0.50 -10.35
N ASN A 122 -3.65 0.81 -10.61
CA ASN A 122 -4.04 1.47 -11.86
C ASN A 122 -3.43 2.87 -11.98
N ALA A 123 -3.40 3.64 -10.88
CA ALA A 123 -2.72 4.94 -10.86
C ALA A 123 -1.21 4.79 -11.11
N LYS A 124 -0.56 3.83 -10.47
CA LYS A 124 0.87 3.51 -10.67
C LYS A 124 1.17 3.17 -12.13
N ASP A 125 0.34 2.35 -12.76
CA ASP A 125 0.52 1.94 -14.16
C ASP A 125 0.44 3.16 -15.09
N LEU A 126 -0.54 4.05 -14.88
CA LEU A 126 -0.67 5.29 -15.66
C LEU A 126 0.54 6.20 -15.52
N TYR A 127 1.06 6.41 -14.32
CA TYR A 127 2.29 7.19 -14.15
C TYR A 127 3.50 6.50 -14.76
N THR A 128 3.59 5.17 -14.66
CA THR A 128 4.66 4.40 -15.31
C THR A 128 4.61 4.58 -16.82
N GLN A 129 3.42 4.59 -17.43
CA GLN A 129 3.26 4.86 -18.85
C GLN A 129 3.65 6.30 -19.24
N ILE A 130 3.37 7.31 -18.39
CA ILE A 130 3.78 8.70 -18.63
C ILE A 130 5.31 8.83 -18.56
N ILE A 131 5.93 8.24 -17.54
CA ILE A 131 7.38 8.28 -17.32
C ILE A 131 8.10 7.53 -18.45
N GLY A 132 7.58 6.37 -18.87
CA GLY A 132 8.19 5.55 -19.91
C GLY A 132 9.62 5.16 -19.53
N ASN A 133 10.57 5.44 -20.42
CA ASN A 133 12.01 5.18 -20.21
C ASN A 133 12.78 6.39 -19.63
N ASN A 134 12.07 7.46 -19.25
CA ASN A 134 12.72 8.65 -18.73
C ASN A 134 13.19 8.45 -17.29
N ASP A 135 14.28 9.12 -16.93
CA ASP A 135 14.82 9.11 -15.58
C ASP A 135 14.20 10.25 -14.75
N CYS A 136 13.55 9.86 -13.65
CA CYS A 136 12.91 10.77 -12.70
C CYS A 136 13.86 11.78 -12.05
N ASN A 137 15.16 11.52 -12.03
CA ASN A 137 16.15 12.39 -11.41
C ASN A 137 16.75 13.41 -12.38
N THR A 138 16.72 13.14 -13.69
CA THR A 138 17.41 13.96 -14.69
C THR A 138 16.47 14.57 -15.73
N SER A 139 15.20 14.16 -15.76
CA SER A 139 14.20 14.75 -16.66
C SER A 139 14.05 16.25 -16.43
N THR A 140 13.94 17.01 -17.52
CA THR A 140 13.64 18.45 -17.49
C THR A 140 12.18 18.75 -17.80
N ASP A 141 11.40 17.76 -18.24
CA ASP A 141 9.97 17.87 -18.53
C ASP A 141 9.18 17.90 -17.21
N ASN A 142 8.36 18.93 -17.02
CA ASN A 142 7.56 19.11 -15.81
C ASN A 142 6.50 18.02 -15.65
N ILE A 143 5.88 17.54 -16.74
CA ILE A 143 4.88 16.47 -16.69
C ILE A 143 5.52 15.17 -16.19
N ILE A 144 6.74 14.88 -16.66
CA ILE A 144 7.49 13.70 -16.19
C ILE A 144 7.88 13.86 -14.73
N LYS A 145 8.34 15.04 -14.29
CA LYS A 145 8.65 15.31 -12.88
C LYS A 145 7.43 15.11 -11.98
N ASP A 146 6.29 15.64 -12.39
CA ASP A 146 5.03 15.50 -11.66
C ASP A 146 4.59 14.03 -11.61
N ALA A 147 4.65 13.32 -12.75
CA ALA A 147 4.34 11.89 -12.79
C ALA A 147 5.27 11.07 -11.90
N CYS A 148 6.57 11.37 -11.85
CA CYS A 148 7.52 10.75 -10.94
C CYS A 148 7.15 11.01 -9.48
N PHE A 149 6.89 12.27 -9.13
CA PHE A 149 6.47 12.65 -7.78
C PHE A 149 5.21 11.90 -7.33
N TYR A 150 4.15 11.91 -8.15
CA TYR A 150 2.89 11.25 -7.80
C TYR A 150 2.99 9.72 -7.83
N ARG A 151 3.79 9.15 -8.75
CA ARG A 151 4.08 7.71 -8.73
C ARG A 151 4.67 7.29 -7.40
N ASN A 152 5.65 8.03 -6.88
CA ASN A 152 6.28 7.69 -5.61
C ASN A 152 5.32 7.75 -4.43
N LEU A 153 4.41 8.74 -4.42
CA LEU A 153 3.32 8.80 -3.44
C LEU A 153 2.42 7.57 -3.53
N VAL A 154 2.03 7.18 -4.75
CA VAL A 154 1.21 5.98 -5.00
C VAL A 154 1.96 4.71 -4.61
N ASP A 155 3.24 4.63 -4.90
CA ASP A 155 4.08 3.51 -4.54
C ASP A 155 4.12 3.38 -3.01
N ALA A 156 4.46 4.45 -2.29
CA ALA A 156 4.46 4.45 -0.83
C ALA A 156 3.09 4.06 -0.22
N ALA A 157 1.99 4.57 -0.79
CA ALA A 157 0.64 4.18 -0.41
C ALA A 157 0.35 2.70 -0.71
N THR A 158 0.83 2.19 -1.83
CA THR A 158 0.64 0.79 -2.25
C THR A 158 1.38 -0.17 -1.32
N ALA A 159 2.65 0.09 -0.98
CA ALA A 159 3.38 -0.77 -0.06
C ALA A 159 2.77 -0.78 1.33
N THR A 160 2.41 0.40 1.83
CA THR A 160 1.77 0.52 3.13
C THR A 160 0.43 -0.21 3.16
N SER A 161 -0.35 -0.10 2.09
CA SER A 161 -1.61 -0.83 1.95
C SER A 161 -1.37 -2.34 1.88
N SER A 162 -0.34 -2.76 1.16
CA SER A 162 0.03 -4.17 1.00
C SER A 162 0.52 -4.79 2.30
N LEU A 163 1.34 -4.06 3.05
CA LEU A 163 1.76 -4.42 4.40
C LEU A 163 0.55 -4.52 5.34
N THR A 164 -0.42 -3.61 5.23
CA THR A 164 -1.66 -3.67 6.00
C THR A 164 -2.46 -4.94 5.72
N LEU A 165 -2.56 -5.36 4.45
CA LEU A 165 -3.19 -6.62 4.10
C LEU A 165 -2.39 -7.83 4.59
N ALA A 166 -1.07 -7.79 4.51
CA ALA A 166 -0.21 -8.86 5.02
C ALA A 166 -0.45 -9.09 6.52
N LEU A 167 -0.56 -8.00 7.28
CA LEU A 167 -0.85 -7.97 8.72
C LEU A 167 -2.34 -8.26 9.06
N GLY A 168 -3.12 -8.77 8.11
CA GLY A 168 -4.45 -9.32 8.35
C GLY A 168 -5.63 -8.40 8.03
N GLY A 169 -5.39 -7.19 7.51
CA GLY A 169 -6.43 -6.26 7.05
C GLY A 169 -7.39 -5.75 8.14
N GLY A 170 -8.20 -4.72 7.80
CA GLY A 170 -9.41 -4.30 8.53
C GLY A 170 -9.27 -4.00 10.04
N ASN A 171 -9.25 -2.71 10.41
CA ASN A 171 -9.47 -2.18 11.77
C ASN A 171 -8.47 -2.50 12.89
N LYS A 172 -7.42 -3.30 12.66
CA LYS A 172 -6.33 -3.43 13.64
C LYS A 172 -5.48 -2.16 13.62
N ASN A 173 -5.11 -1.64 14.80
CA ASN A 173 -4.26 -0.45 14.89
C ASN A 173 -2.88 -0.77 14.35
N ILE A 174 -2.71 -0.62 13.03
CA ILE A 174 -1.47 -1.00 12.35
C ILE A 174 -0.27 -0.24 12.91
N VAL A 175 -0.47 0.95 13.47
CA VAL A 175 0.62 1.73 14.04
C VAL A 175 1.13 1.03 15.26
N ASP A 176 0.25 0.49 16.10
CA ASP A 176 0.68 -0.31 17.24
C ASP A 176 1.38 -1.58 16.75
N THR A 177 0.86 -2.26 15.72
CA THR A 177 1.50 -3.44 15.13
C THR A 177 2.87 -3.12 14.52
N VAL A 178 3.01 -2.01 13.78
CA VAL A 178 4.27 -1.57 13.16
C VAL A 178 5.25 -1.00 14.20
N ASN A 179 4.75 -0.35 15.26
CA ASN A 179 5.58 0.17 16.35
C ASN A 179 6.14 -0.93 17.22
N LYS A 180 5.29 -1.92 17.54
CA LYS A 180 5.71 -3.16 18.15
C LYS A 180 6.74 -3.86 17.26
N TRP A 181 6.44 -3.99 15.96
CA TRP A 181 7.36 -4.56 14.99
C TRP A 181 8.71 -3.83 14.86
N THR A 182 8.79 -2.53 15.12
CA THR A 182 10.04 -1.74 15.01
C THR A 182 10.78 -1.52 16.33
N ASN A 183 10.20 -1.93 17.47
CA ASN A 183 10.81 -1.83 18.80
C ASN A 183 10.68 -3.15 19.56
N PRO A 184 11.41 -4.18 19.12
CA PRO A 184 11.51 -5.46 19.82
C PRO A 184 12.14 -5.39 21.21
N GLY A 185 11.92 -6.46 21.98
CA GLY A 185 12.62 -6.71 23.23
C GLY A 185 13.03 -8.18 23.38
N THR A 186 13.12 -8.68 24.61
CA THR A 186 13.95 -9.84 24.99
C THR A 186 13.23 -11.17 25.28
N CYS A 187 11.97 -11.33 24.89
CA CYS A 187 11.21 -12.58 25.00
C CYS A 187 10.82 -13.14 23.61
N ASP A 188 10.42 -14.41 23.50
CA ASP A 188 10.10 -15.12 22.24
C ASP A 188 8.75 -14.70 21.58
N ASP A 189 8.32 -13.46 21.82
CA ASP A 189 7.36 -12.64 21.05
C ASP A 189 8.22 -11.67 20.24
N LEU A 190 8.08 -11.62 18.91
CA LEU A 190 8.98 -10.84 18.05
C LEU A 190 9.03 -9.35 18.42
N ASN A 191 8.07 -8.85 19.22
CA ASN A 191 8.06 -7.49 19.74
C ASN A 191 7.95 -7.35 21.27
N ASP A 192 8.14 -8.43 22.03
CA ASP A 192 8.24 -8.45 23.50
C ASP A 192 7.03 -7.83 24.23
N ASN A 193 5.83 -7.96 23.66
CA ASN A 193 4.59 -7.51 24.30
C ASN A 193 3.89 -8.62 25.12
N ASN A 194 4.39 -9.84 25.02
CA ASN A 194 3.80 -11.07 25.55
C ASN A 194 2.36 -11.32 25.06
N VAL A 195 2.09 -11.04 23.78
CA VAL A 195 0.84 -11.39 23.10
C VAL A 195 1.14 -11.72 21.65
N GLY A 196 0.83 -12.95 21.24
CA GLY A 196 0.90 -13.37 19.85
C GLY A 196 0.05 -12.46 18.96
N ASP A 197 0.64 -11.95 17.89
CA ASP A 197 0.02 -10.89 17.09
C ASP A 197 0.23 -11.06 15.56
N PRO A 198 -0.33 -10.16 14.72
CA PRO A 198 -0.20 -10.30 13.28
C PRO A 198 1.24 -10.30 12.75
N ALA A 199 2.19 -9.69 13.45
CA ALA A 199 3.59 -9.67 13.02
C ALA A 199 4.20 -11.06 13.11
N ASP A 200 3.95 -11.80 14.20
CA ASP A 200 4.39 -13.19 14.37
C ASP A 200 3.83 -14.10 13.28
N VAL A 201 2.55 -13.92 12.95
CA VAL A 201 1.87 -14.66 11.88
C VAL A 201 2.51 -14.36 10.53
N VAL A 202 2.80 -13.10 10.21
CA VAL A 202 3.40 -12.73 8.92
C VAL A 202 4.84 -13.23 8.81
N ALA A 203 5.65 -13.08 9.86
CA ALA A 203 7.01 -13.60 9.88
C ALA A 203 7.03 -15.13 9.69
N SER A 204 6.14 -15.83 10.37
CA SER A 204 5.97 -17.28 10.26
C SER A 204 5.47 -17.70 8.88
N ALA A 205 4.55 -16.94 8.27
CA ALA A 205 4.07 -17.19 6.92
C ALA A 205 5.19 -17.04 5.88
N ILE A 206 6.05 -16.02 6.03
CA ILE A 206 7.22 -15.80 5.16
C ILE A 206 8.24 -16.92 5.36
N GLU A 207 8.51 -17.32 6.61
CA GLU A 207 9.39 -18.45 6.86
C GLU A 207 8.87 -19.74 6.23
N TYR A 208 7.57 -20.01 6.40
CA TYR A 208 6.92 -21.14 5.79
C TYR A 208 7.01 -21.09 4.26
N SER A 209 6.83 -19.92 3.63
CA SER A 209 6.91 -19.79 2.18
C SER A 209 8.31 -20.08 1.63
N LEU A 210 9.35 -19.81 2.42
CA LEU A 210 10.75 -20.04 2.03
C LEU A 210 11.19 -21.48 2.30
N ASN A 211 10.77 -22.06 3.43
CA ASN A 211 11.33 -23.28 4.00
C ASN A 211 10.34 -24.45 4.12
N ASN A 212 9.05 -24.23 3.87
CA ASN A 212 7.94 -25.17 4.15
C ASN A 212 7.86 -25.62 5.62
N SER A 213 8.36 -24.79 6.54
CA SER A 213 8.29 -25.02 7.99
C SER A 213 8.35 -23.67 8.71
N CYS A 214 7.89 -23.64 9.96
CA CYS A 214 8.11 -22.53 10.88
C CYS A 214 9.06 -23.01 11.97
N SER A 215 10.14 -22.26 12.20
CA SER A 215 11.14 -22.56 13.22
C SER A 215 11.10 -21.57 14.39
N ILE A 216 10.22 -20.57 14.31
CA ILE A 216 9.94 -19.64 15.40
C ILE A 216 9.37 -20.41 16.60
N ASN A 217 10.03 -20.28 17.76
CA ASN A 217 9.59 -20.88 19.01
C ASN A 217 8.18 -20.42 19.37
N GLY A 218 7.34 -21.32 19.90
CA GLY A 218 5.95 -20.96 20.26
C GLY A 218 5.02 -20.74 19.07
N VAL A 219 5.49 -20.98 17.83
CA VAL A 219 4.63 -20.95 16.65
C VAL A 219 4.52 -22.33 16.03
N LYS A 220 3.29 -22.75 15.76
CA LYS A 220 2.98 -23.96 15.00
C LYS A 220 2.36 -23.58 13.67
N CYS A 221 2.99 -24.02 12.58
CA CYS A 221 2.43 -23.90 11.24
C CYS A 221 1.97 -25.27 10.73
N LEU A 222 0.73 -25.32 10.23
CA LEU A 222 0.10 -26.53 9.71
C LEU A 222 -0.44 -26.28 8.30
N ALA A 223 0.04 -27.03 7.31
CA ALA A 223 -0.60 -27.05 6.00
C ALA A 223 -1.95 -27.78 6.07
N LEU A 224 -3.02 -27.06 5.75
CA LEU A 224 -4.37 -27.62 5.72
C LEU A 224 -4.75 -28.11 4.32
N ASN A 225 -4.27 -27.43 3.27
CA ASN A 225 -4.47 -27.83 1.89
C ASN A 225 -3.31 -27.30 1.04
N SER A 226 -2.55 -28.18 0.39
CA SER A 226 -1.41 -27.81 -0.43
C SER A 226 -1.75 -27.35 -1.86
N ASN A 227 -2.98 -27.61 -2.32
CA ASN A 227 -3.43 -27.38 -3.70
C ASN A 227 -4.81 -26.71 -3.76
N LEU A 228 -5.02 -25.65 -2.98
CA LEU A 228 -6.24 -24.86 -2.99
C LEU A 228 -6.28 -24.00 -4.26
N ASN A 229 -7.18 -24.30 -5.19
CA ASN A 229 -7.30 -23.60 -6.47
C ASN A 229 -8.45 -22.58 -6.46
N PHE A 230 -8.13 -21.32 -6.73
CA PHE A 230 -9.09 -20.24 -6.96
C PHE A 230 -9.25 -19.98 -8.47
N THR A 231 -10.45 -19.66 -8.92
CA THR A 231 -10.75 -19.39 -10.33
C THR A 231 -11.45 -18.05 -10.49
N LYS A 232 -10.89 -17.17 -11.35
CA LYS A 232 -11.49 -15.87 -11.71
C LYS A 232 -11.24 -15.54 -13.17
N ASN A 233 -12.31 -15.26 -13.92
CA ASN A 233 -12.22 -14.87 -15.33
C ASN A 233 -11.34 -15.82 -16.17
N SER A 234 -11.53 -17.13 -15.99
CA SER A 234 -10.77 -18.21 -16.64
C SER A 234 -9.30 -18.35 -16.23
N ASN A 235 -8.81 -17.56 -15.28
CA ASN A 235 -7.49 -17.76 -14.67
C ASN A 235 -7.61 -18.65 -13.43
N ASN A 236 -6.62 -19.51 -13.23
CA ASN A 236 -6.50 -20.38 -12.06
C ASN A 236 -5.33 -19.94 -11.20
N TYR A 237 -5.53 -19.99 -9.89
CA TYR A 237 -4.57 -19.56 -8.88
C TYR A 237 -4.47 -20.64 -7.81
N THR A 238 -3.34 -21.35 -7.78
CA THR A 238 -3.14 -22.47 -6.85
C THR A 238 -2.25 -22.04 -5.69
N TYR A 239 -2.71 -22.29 -4.47
CA TYR A 239 -2.00 -21.93 -3.24
C TYR A 239 -2.00 -23.07 -2.23
N THR A 240 -1.05 -23.00 -1.30
CA THR A 240 -1.10 -23.74 -0.05
C THR A 240 -1.79 -22.90 1.01
N LEU A 241 -2.88 -23.41 1.59
CA LEU A 241 -3.51 -22.86 2.78
C LEU A 241 -2.78 -23.39 4.01
N ILE A 242 -2.25 -22.48 4.82
CA ILE A 242 -1.65 -22.79 6.12
C ILE A 242 -2.46 -22.18 7.25
N GLU A 243 -2.51 -22.89 8.36
CA GLU A 243 -2.90 -22.39 9.67
C GLU A 243 -1.61 -22.06 10.44
N ILE A 244 -1.56 -20.87 11.01
CA ILE A 244 -0.49 -20.42 11.89
C ILE A 244 -1.11 -20.19 13.26
N ASP A 245 -0.62 -20.96 14.22
CA ASP A 245 -1.06 -20.94 15.59
C ASP A 245 0.10 -20.44 16.44
N VAL A 246 0.00 -19.18 16.86
CA VAL A 246 0.90 -18.55 17.82
C VAL A 246 0.33 -18.90 19.20
N ASN A 247 0.68 -20.11 19.63
CA ASN A 247 0.19 -20.73 20.84
C ASN A 247 1.38 -21.01 21.74
N ASP A 248 1.28 -20.63 23.01
CA ASP A 248 2.27 -20.94 24.04
C ASP A 248 2.42 -22.47 24.18
N VAL A 249 3.38 -23.07 23.45
CA VAL A 249 3.66 -24.51 23.55
C VAL A 249 5.03 -24.76 24.18
N GLY A 250 5.09 -24.55 25.49
CA GLY A 250 5.47 -25.59 26.46
C GLY A 250 6.97 -25.81 26.75
N ASN A 251 7.39 -25.43 27.97
CA ASN A 251 7.85 -26.35 29.05
C ASN A 251 8.64 -25.65 30.17
N ASN A 252 8.92 -24.35 30.08
CA ASN A 252 9.78 -23.66 31.06
C ASN A 252 9.14 -22.37 31.57
N ASN A 253 8.07 -22.43 32.38
CA ASN A 253 7.57 -21.35 33.26
C ASN A 253 7.50 -19.89 32.74
N GLN A 254 7.59 -19.64 31.44
CA GLN A 254 7.67 -18.30 30.86
C GLN A 254 6.77 -18.28 29.62
N SER A 255 5.47 -18.13 29.92
CA SER A 255 4.40 -18.00 28.95
C SER A 255 4.47 -16.61 28.32
N CYS A 256 4.65 -16.55 26.99
CA CYS A 256 4.70 -15.30 26.23
C CYS A 256 3.32 -14.85 25.74
N SER A 257 2.21 -15.52 26.07
CA SER A 257 0.85 -15.01 25.82
C SER A 257 -0.19 -15.89 26.52
N THR A 258 -1.14 -15.27 27.22
CA THR A 258 -2.29 -15.97 27.81
C THR A 258 -3.45 -16.17 26.82
N ILE A 259 -3.34 -15.64 25.59
CA ILE A 259 -4.41 -15.67 24.59
C ILE A 259 -3.91 -16.38 23.33
N PRO A 260 -4.53 -17.51 22.93
CA PRO A 260 -4.18 -18.21 21.69
C PRO A 260 -4.48 -17.32 20.48
N TYR A 261 -3.50 -17.11 19.60
CA TYR A 261 -3.66 -16.32 18.39
C TYR A 261 -3.48 -17.18 17.14
N LYS A 262 -4.58 -17.42 16.43
CA LYS A 262 -4.61 -18.27 15.24
C LYS A 262 -5.06 -17.48 14.01
N GLU A 263 -4.30 -17.60 12.94
CA GLU A 263 -4.65 -17.02 11.65
C GLU A 263 -4.32 -17.96 10.49
N TYR A 264 -4.92 -17.67 9.34
CA TYR A 264 -4.79 -18.47 8.13
C TYR A 264 -4.18 -17.63 7.03
N ARG A 265 -3.29 -18.24 6.24
CA ARG A 265 -2.58 -17.58 5.15
C ARG A 265 -2.54 -18.46 3.91
N LEU A 266 -2.53 -17.79 2.76
CA LEU A 266 -2.31 -18.41 1.46
C LEU A 266 -0.85 -18.22 1.08
N ILE A 267 -0.20 -19.31 0.70
CA ILE A 267 1.21 -19.36 0.30
C ILE A 267 1.28 -19.78 -1.16
N ASP A 268 1.96 -18.97 -1.96
CA ASP A 268 2.40 -19.38 -3.29
C ASP A 268 3.75 -20.07 -3.14
N THR A 269 3.71 -21.40 -3.05
CA THR A 269 4.89 -22.24 -2.86
C THR A 269 5.79 -22.28 -4.10
N THR A 270 5.25 -21.98 -5.28
CA THR A 270 6.03 -21.92 -6.53
C THR A 270 6.94 -20.70 -6.51
N ASN A 271 6.38 -19.54 -6.14
CA ASN A 271 7.10 -18.28 -6.06
C ASN A 271 7.65 -18.00 -4.65
N LYS A 272 7.54 -18.96 -3.73
CA LYS A 272 8.01 -18.93 -2.34
C LYS A 272 7.56 -17.70 -1.55
N THR A 273 6.33 -17.24 -1.76
CA THR A 273 5.87 -15.93 -1.28
C THR A 273 4.51 -16.03 -0.59
N VAL A 274 4.25 -15.11 0.35
CA VAL A 274 2.94 -14.98 1.00
C VAL A 274 2.00 -14.20 0.09
N VAL A 275 0.80 -14.73 -0.13
CA VAL A 275 -0.25 -14.07 -0.91
C VAL A 275 -0.97 -13.07 -0.03
N LEU A 276 -1.20 -11.86 -0.54
CA LEU A 276 -1.98 -10.85 0.16
C LEU A 276 -3.46 -11.16 0.06
N THR A 277 -4.16 -11.04 1.19
CA THR A 277 -5.58 -11.37 1.27
C THR A 277 -6.39 -10.24 1.88
N ASP A 278 -7.64 -10.08 1.43
CA ASP A 278 -8.59 -9.11 1.99
C ASP A 278 -9.94 -9.79 2.24
N GLY A 279 -10.32 -9.88 3.51
CA GLY A 279 -11.52 -10.60 3.93
C GLY A 279 -11.52 -12.08 3.54
N TYR A 280 -12.71 -12.63 3.32
CA TYR A 280 -12.92 -14.05 3.05
C TYR A 280 -13.75 -14.26 1.80
N CYS A 281 -13.44 -15.31 1.05
CA CYS A 281 -14.22 -15.72 -0.12
C CYS A 281 -14.11 -17.22 -0.40
N LYS A 282 -15.03 -17.70 -1.22
CA LYS A 282 -14.93 -19.03 -1.84
C LYS A 282 -13.88 -19.03 -2.95
N THR A 283 -13.53 -20.22 -3.44
CA THR A 283 -12.56 -20.38 -4.53
C THR A 283 -12.97 -19.71 -5.84
N ASP A 284 -14.26 -19.41 -6.03
CA ASP A 284 -14.79 -18.64 -7.16
C ASP A 284 -14.87 -17.11 -6.90
N PHE A 285 -14.25 -16.64 -5.81
CA PHE A 285 -14.28 -15.26 -5.33
C PHE A 285 -15.64 -14.75 -4.85
N THR A 286 -16.63 -15.64 -4.64
CA THR A 286 -17.87 -15.28 -3.96
C THR A 286 -17.55 -14.84 -2.51
N PRO A 287 -17.93 -13.62 -2.08
CA PRO A 287 -17.60 -13.12 -0.75
C PRO A 287 -18.20 -13.99 0.38
N CYS A 288 -17.44 -14.12 1.47
CA CYS A 288 -17.87 -14.72 2.72
C CYS A 288 -17.80 -13.70 3.85
N ASN A 289 -18.72 -13.77 4.80
CA ASN A 289 -18.71 -12.87 5.96
C ASN A 289 -17.62 -13.23 6.97
N ASN A 290 -17.34 -14.53 7.11
CA ASN A 290 -16.38 -15.06 8.08
C ASN A 290 -15.54 -16.16 7.44
N LEU A 291 -14.41 -16.45 8.08
CA LEU A 291 -13.63 -17.64 7.77
C LEU A 291 -14.43 -18.89 8.14
N ASP A 292 -14.54 -19.84 7.21
CA ASP A 292 -15.20 -21.11 7.42
C ASP A 292 -14.67 -22.14 6.42
N ILE A 293 -13.54 -22.75 6.77
CA ILE A 293 -12.83 -23.70 5.91
C ILE A 293 -13.71 -24.90 5.55
N THR A 294 -14.60 -25.32 6.47
CA THR A 294 -15.53 -26.44 6.26
C THR A 294 -16.56 -26.12 5.19
N ASN A 295 -17.06 -24.88 5.14
CA ASN A 295 -18.00 -24.42 4.12
C ASN A 295 -17.33 -23.76 2.91
N GLY A 296 -16.01 -23.90 2.78
CA GLY A 296 -15.23 -23.44 1.63
C GLY A 296 -14.97 -21.93 1.60
N CYS A 297 -15.02 -21.25 2.74
CA CYS A 297 -14.66 -19.85 2.89
C CYS A 297 -13.22 -19.72 3.42
N TYR A 298 -12.36 -19.13 2.61
CA TYR A 298 -10.92 -19.01 2.84
C TYR A 298 -10.50 -17.54 2.86
N PRO A 299 -9.29 -17.19 3.35
CA PRO A 299 -8.71 -15.88 3.10
C PRO A 299 -8.75 -15.54 1.61
N CYS A 300 -9.30 -14.38 1.24
CA CYS A 300 -9.55 -14.09 -0.17
C CYS A 300 -8.32 -13.44 -0.83
N PRO A 301 -7.69 -14.06 -1.84
CA PRO A 301 -6.52 -13.48 -2.48
C PRO A 301 -6.86 -12.19 -3.22
N VAL A 302 -5.99 -11.18 -3.12
CA VAL A 302 -6.13 -9.95 -3.87
C VAL A 302 -5.55 -10.12 -5.27
N ILE A 303 -6.40 -9.99 -6.29
CA ILE A 303 -6.02 -10.16 -7.70
C ILE A 303 -6.05 -8.81 -8.42
N THR A 304 -4.91 -8.42 -8.99
CA THR A 304 -4.73 -7.20 -9.78
C THR A 304 -4.07 -7.56 -11.10
N ASN A 305 -4.59 -7.03 -12.23
CA ASN A 305 -4.02 -7.28 -13.57
C ASN A 305 -3.80 -8.78 -13.88
N LYS A 306 -4.78 -9.62 -13.49
CA LYS A 306 -4.76 -11.10 -13.62
C LYS A 306 -3.71 -11.81 -12.76
N ASN A 307 -2.94 -11.12 -11.94
CA ASN A 307 -1.95 -11.70 -11.04
C ASN A 307 -2.39 -11.52 -9.59
N ALA A 308 -2.01 -12.44 -8.73
CA ALA A 308 -2.19 -12.23 -7.30
C ALA A 308 -1.13 -11.28 -6.75
N LEU A 309 -1.54 -10.43 -5.83
CA LEU A 309 -0.61 -9.65 -5.04
C LEU A 309 0.03 -10.53 -3.98
N THR A 310 1.34 -10.41 -3.87
CA THR A 310 2.16 -11.18 -2.93
C THR A 310 3.12 -10.25 -2.22
N MET A 311 3.69 -10.68 -1.09
CA MET A 311 4.69 -9.88 -0.38
C MET A 311 5.89 -9.48 -1.25
N ASN A 312 6.28 -10.31 -2.22
CA ASN A 312 7.37 -9.99 -3.15
C ASN A 312 7.01 -8.83 -4.08
N ASN A 313 5.92 -8.96 -4.85
CA ASN A 313 5.59 -7.99 -5.88
C ASN A 313 4.94 -6.69 -5.35
N THR A 314 4.88 -6.54 -4.03
CA THR A 314 4.26 -5.39 -3.35
C THR A 314 5.16 -4.75 -2.31
N VAL A 315 5.73 -5.51 -1.36
CA VAL A 315 6.54 -4.95 -0.28
C VAL A 315 8.01 -4.96 -0.67
N VAL A 316 8.54 -6.09 -1.15
CA VAL A 316 9.95 -6.21 -1.57
C VAL A 316 10.24 -5.31 -2.76
N ASP A 317 9.47 -5.47 -3.85
CA ASP A 317 9.64 -4.67 -5.07
C ASP A 317 9.56 -3.17 -4.79
N LEU A 318 8.76 -2.78 -3.80
CA LEU A 318 8.53 -1.38 -3.51
C LEU A 318 9.56 -0.77 -2.58
N ILE A 319 10.03 -1.51 -1.57
CA ILE A 319 11.21 -1.05 -0.81
C ILE A 319 12.38 -0.88 -1.80
N ASN A 320 12.53 -1.79 -2.76
CA ASN A 320 13.58 -1.70 -3.78
C ASN A 320 13.35 -0.55 -4.76
N SER A 321 12.12 -0.28 -5.18
CA SER A 321 11.81 0.80 -6.12
C SER A 321 11.72 2.20 -5.48
N THR A 322 11.68 2.28 -4.15
CA THR A 322 11.57 3.55 -3.42
C THR A 322 12.92 4.25 -3.35
N ASP A 323 13.01 5.44 -3.97
CA ASP A 323 14.10 6.40 -3.79
C ASP A 323 13.84 7.26 -2.53
N PRO A 324 14.66 7.13 -1.47
CA PRO A 324 14.53 7.91 -0.24
C PRO A 324 14.57 9.42 -0.46
N ASN A 325 15.33 9.90 -1.46
CA ASN A 325 15.43 11.32 -1.76
C ASN A 325 14.10 11.86 -2.31
N GLN A 326 13.38 11.03 -3.05
CA GLN A 326 12.10 11.42 -3.63
C GLN A 326 11.00 11.44 -2.57
N ILE A 327 11.03 10.54 -1.58
CA ILE A 327 10.17 10.65 -0.37
C ILE A 327 10.53 11.89 0.44
N ALA A 328 11.80 12.19 0.65
CA ALA A 328 12.18 13.41 1.37
C ALA A 328 11.73 14.68 0.66
N ASN A 329 11.77 14.71 -0.67
CA ASN A 329 11.24 15.81 -1.47
C ASN A 329 9.71 15.97 -1.33
N ILE A 330 8.97 14.87 -1.13
CA ILE A 330 7.53 14.88 -0.82
C ILE A 330 7.26 15.45 0.57
N VAL A 331 8.07 15.07 1.56
CA VAL A 331 7.87 15.46 2.97
C VAL A 331 8.19 16.94 3.21
N GLY A 332 8.85 17.62 2.26
CA GLY A 332 8.83 19.07 2.13
C GLY A 332 9.26 19.81 3.40
N GLY A 333 10.51 19.65 3.83
CA GLY A 333 11.02 20.40 4.98
C GLY A 333 12.54 20.49 5.03
N ASN A 334 13.05 21.44 5.83
CA ASN A 334 14.48 21.60 6.12
C ASN A 334 15.14 20.37 6.81
N ASN A 335 14.38 19.27 6.98
CA ASN A 335 14.78 18.00 7.57
C ASN A 335 14.92 16.87 6.53
N ASN A 336 15.04 17.19 5.24
CA ASN A 336 15.21 16.20 4.16
C ASN A 336 16.32 15.19 4.46
N SER A 337 17.43 15.61 5.11
CA SER A 337 18.50 14.69 5.50
C SER A 337 18.05 13.64 6.50
N THR A 338 17.16 13.98 7.45
CA THR A 338 16.68 13.06 8.49
C THR A 338 15.75 12.00 7.91
N VAL A 339 14.82 12.39 7.04
CA VAL A 339 13.92 11.43 6.36
C VAL A 339 14.70 10.48 5.46
N VAL A 340 15.64 11.00 4.66
CA VAL A 340 16.53 10.15 3.85
C VAL A 340 17.34 9.21 4.73
N GLN A 341 17.87 9.70 5.85
CA GLN A 341 18.65 8.89 6.79
C GLN A 341 17.81 7.80 7.44
N ASP A 342 16.58 8.10 7.87
CA ASP A 342 15.69 7.14 8.52
C ASP A 342 15.23 6.06 7.55
N ILE A 343 14.89 6.43 6.31
CA ILE A 343 14.52 5.46 5.27
C ILE A 343 15.74 4.61 4.88
N ASN A 344 16.92 5.22 4.69
CA ASN A 344 18.13 4.45 4.38
C ASN A 344 18.56 3.56 5.54
N LYS A 345 18.38 4.01 6.78
CA LYS A 345 18.63 3.21 7.97
C LYS A 345 17.68 2.03 8.01
N LEU A 346 16.37 2.24 7.79
CA LEU A 346 15.40 1.16 7.69
C LEU A 346 15.75 0.19 6.55
N LYS A 347 16.07 0.68 5.35
CA LYS A 347 16.52 -0.18 4.23
C LYS A 347 17.78 -0.95 4.59
N LYS A 348 18.73 -0.34 5.30
CA LYS A 348 19.96 -1.00 5.73
C LYS A 348 19.72 -2.06 6.80
N ASP A 349 18.82 -1.77 7.74
CA ASP A 349 18.46 -2.67 8.83
C ASP A 349 17.66 -3.86 8.27
N VAL A 350 16.74 -3.61 7.32
CA VAL A 350 15.90 -4.64 6.69
C VAL A 350 16.67 -5.45 5.64
N CYS A 351 17.51 -4.80 4.83
CA CYS A 351 18.01 -5.32 3.55
C CYS A 351 19.53 -5.46 3.52
N GLY A 352 20.24 -5.02 4.56
CA GLY A 352 21.69 -5.08 4.60
C GLY A 352 22.38 -3.93 3.85
N ALA A 353 23.68 -4.09 3.61
CA ALA A 353 24.55 -2.99 3.19
C ALA A 353 24.35 -2.54 1.73
N ASP A 354 23.75 -3.36 0.87
CA ASP A 354 23.49 -3.05 -0.55
C ASP A 354 22.18 -2.29 -0.78
N LEU A 355 21.35 -2.12 0.27
CA LEU A 355 20.06 -1.45 0.26
C LEU A 355 19.04 -2.09 -0.71
N TYR A 356 19.28 -3.34 -1.12
CA TYR A 356 18.42 -4.12 -1.98
C TYR A 356 17.83 -5.28 -1.20
N CYS A 357 16.52 -5.27 -1.03
CA CYS A 357 15.79 -6.20 -0.20
C CYS A 357 15.42 -7.45 -0.97
N THR A 358 15.67 -8.58 -0.34
CA THR A 358 15.13 -9.88 -0.70
C THR A 358 14.09 -10.31 0.33
N GLN A 359 13.26 -11.26 -0.05
CA GLN A 359 12.29 -11.85 0.88
C GLN A 359 12.96 -12.54 2.08
N ASN A 360 14.16 -13.09 1.87
CA ASN A 360 14.95 -13.71 2.92
C ASN A 360 15.56 -12.67 3.87
N GLU A 361 15.93 -11.48 3.38
CA GLU A 361 16.38 -10.38 4.24
C GLU A 361 15.23 -9.79 5.03
N ILE A 362 14.05 -9.61 4.42
CA ILE A 362 12.85 -9.25 5.18
C ILE A 362 12.58 -10.31 6.25
N LYS A 363 12.59 -11.61 5.90
CA LYS A 363 12.48 -12.70 6.90
C LYS A 363 13.53 -12.53 8.01
N THR A 364 14.79 -12.41 7.64
CA THR A 364 15.93 -12.31 8.57
C THR A 364 15.76 -11.13 9.50
N TYR A 365 15.37 -9.96 8.97
CA TYR A 365 15.02 -8.78 9.74
C TYR A 365 13.85 -9.11 10.68
N LEU A 366 12.70 -9.57 10.16
CA LEU A 366 11.54 -9.96 10.95
C LEU A 366 11.88 -10.92 12.10
N THR A 367 12.82 -11.85 11.89
CA THR A 367 13.24 -12.85 12.88
C THR A 367 14.38 -12.42 13.81
N ASN A 368 15.11 -11.34 13.50
CA ASN A 368 16.29 -10.88 14.27
C ASN A 368 16.15 -9.47 14.86
N ILE A 369 15.02 -8.81 14.62
CA ILE A 369 14.60 -7.60 15.33
C ILE A 369 14.55 -7.97 16.83
N LYS A 370 15.54 -7.51 17.60
CA LYS A 370 15.73 -7.70 19.06
C LYS A 370 15.61 -6.41 19.85
#